data_AF-A0A6G3WWS5-F1
#
_entry.id   AF-A0A6G3WWS5-F1
#
_cell.length_a   1.000
_cell.length_b   1.000
_cell.length_c   1.000
_cell.angle_alpha   90.00
_cell.angle_beta   90.00
_cell.angle_gamma   90.00
#
_symmetry.space_group_name_H-M   'P 1'
#
loop_
_entity.id
_entity.type
_entity.pdbx_description
1 polymer ?
#
loop_
_entity_poly.entity_id
_entity_poly.type
_entity_poly.pdbx_seq_one_letter_code
_entity_poly.pdbx_strand_id
1 'polypeptide(L)' 'LRTKVTRGAGSPAAALAMVFKLAESAQARRRAITAPQLVALVRNGARFERSVLVEREREAAA' A
#
# COMPACT_ATOMS: atom_id res chain seq x y z
N LEU A 1 8.84 36.23 1.22
CA LEU A 1 9.68 35.23 1.90
C LEU A 1 8.86 34.59 3.03
N ARG A 2 8.74 33.26 3.13
CA ARG A 2 7.97 32.61 4.22
C ARG A 2 8.93 32.33 5.39
N THR A 3 8.79 33.07 6.50
CA THR A 3 9.73 33.07 7.65
C THR A 3 9.27 32.23 8.83
N LYS A 4 8.10 31.58 8.76
CA LYS A 4 7.55 30.81 9.88
C LYS A 4 8.18 29.41 9.96
N VAL A 5 8.91 29.16 11.04
CA VAL A 5 9.33 27.82 11.46
C VAL A 5 8.12 27.11 12.06
N THR A 6 7.77 25.93 11.53
CA THR A 6 6.74 25.08 12.15
C THR A 6 7.30 24.47 13.43
N ARG A 7 6.52 24.47 14.51
CA ARG A 7 6.92 23.79 15.75
C ARG A 7 6.90 22.28 15.48
N GLY A 8 8.09 21.66 15.47
CA GLY A 8 8.24 20.21 15.44
C GLY A 8 7.83 19.57 16.77
N ALA A 9 8.06 18.25 16.90
CA ALA A 9 7.60 17.46 18.07
C ALA A 9 8.19 17.88 19.44
N GLY A 10 9.09 18.87 19.50
CA GLY A 10 9.65 19.40 20.74
C GLY A 10 10.81 18.59 21.32
N SER A 11 10.92 17.30 20.99
CA SER A 11 12.07 16.43 21.31
C SER A 11 12.15 15.22 20.37
N PRO A 12 13.31 14.54 20.26
CA PRO A 12 13.44 13.30 19.50
C PRO A 12 12.52 12.18 19.99
N ALA A 13 12.36 12.04 21.31
CA ALA A 13 11.47 11.05 21.91
C ALA A 13 10.00 11.28 21.51
N ALA A 14 9.55 12.53 21.53
CA ALA A 14 8.20 12.89 21.11
C ALA A 14 7.97 12.63 19.62
N ALA A 15 8.98 12.89 18.78
CA ALA A 15 8.92 12.58 17.35
C ALA A 15 8.75 11.07 17.11
N LEU A 16 9.55 10.24 17.79
CA LEU A 16 9.46 8.78 17.66
C LEU A 16 8.11 8.25 18.14
N ALA A 17 7.59 8.76 19.26
CA ALA A 17 6.26 8.39 19.75
C ALA A 17 5.16 8.72 18.72
N MET A 18 5.25 9.89 18.07
CA MET A 18 4.31 10.29 17.03
C MET A 18 4.39 9.39 15.79
N VAL A 19 5.60 9.06 15.34
CA VAL A 19 5.82 8.13 14.21
C VAL A 19 5.24 6.76 14.52
N PHE A 20 5.52 6.23 15.71
CA PHE A 20 4.99 4.93 16.13
C PHE A 20 3.46 4.91 16.13
N LYS A 21 2.83 5.94 16.73
CA LYS A 21 1.37 6.02 16.78
C LYS A 21 0.74 6.21 15.41
N LEU A 22 1.38 6.95 14.51
CA LEU A 22 0.93 7.08 13.13
C LEU A 22 1.02 5.74 12.39
N ALA A 23 2.11 4.99 12.57
CA ALA A 23 2.30 3.66 11.99
C ALA A 23 1.27 2.65 12.52
N GLU A 24 1.06 2.57 13.85
CA GLU A 24 0.03 1.71 14.45
C GLU A 24 -1.36 2.05 13.91
N SER A 25 -1.70 3.34 13.86
CA SER A 25 -2.98 3.81 13.34
C SER A 25 -3.16 3.46 11.87
N ALA A 26 -2.10 3.56 11.07
CA ALA A 26 -2.11 3.16 9.67
C ALA A 26 -2.27 1.65 9.52
N GLN A 27 -1.59 0.84 10.34
CA GLN A 27 -1.74 -0.62 10.36
C GLN A 27 -3.18 -1.03 10.72
N ALA A 28 -3.78 -0.44 11.75
CA ALA A 28 -5.14 -0.76 12.18
C ALA A 28 -6.19 -0.44 11.09
N ARG A 29 -6.00 0.65 10.33
CA ARG A 29 -6.89 1.00 9.21
C ARG A 29 -6.60 0.21 7.93
N ARG A 30 -5.40 -0.35 7.78
CA ARG A 30 -5.00 -1.03 6.55
C ARG A 30 -5.82 -2.30 6.38
N ARG A 31 -6.50 -2.41 5.24
CA ARG A 31 -7.13 -3.67 4.82
C ARG A 31 -6.04 -4.59 4.29
N ALA A 32 -5.91 -5.76 4.90
CA ALA A 32 -5.00 -6.79 4.40
C ALA A 32 -5.45 -7.25 2.99
N ILE A 33 -4.48 -7.57 2.14
CA ILE A 33 -4.75 -8.21 0.86
C ILE A 33 -5.03 -9.69 1.15
N THR A 34 -6.20 -10.19 0.77
CA THR A 34 -6.63 -11.57 1.05
C THR A 34 -5.79 -12.63 0.33
N ALA A 35 -5.15 -12.28 -0.79
CA ALA A 35 -4.35 -13.21 -1.59
C ALA A 35 -2.96 -12.64 -1.93
N PRO A 36 -2.06 -12.51 -0.93
CA PRO A 36 -0.72 -11.95 -1.15
C PRO A 36 0.11 -12.76 -2.16
N GLN A 37 -0.12 -14.07 -2.27
CA GLN A 37 0.53 -14.96 -3.23
C GLN A 37 0.25 -14.59 -4.70
N LEU A 38 -0.84 -13.86 -4.98
CA LEU A 38 -1.21 -13.44 -6.34
C LEU A 38 -0.61 -12.08 -6.73
N VAL A 39 0.06 -11.37 -5.81
CA VAL A 39 0.59 -10.01 -6.06
C VAL A 39 1.61 -10.01 -7.20
N ALA A 40 2.42 -11.07 -7.34
CA ALA A 40 3.36 -11.18 -8.45
C ALA A 40 2.65 -11.21 -9.81
N LEU A 41 1.53 -11.95 -9.92
CA LEU A 41 0.74 -12.02 -11.15
C LEU A 41 0.09 -10.68 -11.49
N VAL A 42 -0.45 -9.98 -10.49
CA VAL A 42 -1.02 -8.62 -10.68
C VAL A 42 0.07 -7.63 -11.13
N ARG A 43 1.26 -7.68 -10.52
CA ARG A 43 2.40 -6.84 -10.93
C ARG A 43 2.86 -7.12 -12.36
N ASN A 44 2.73 -8.36 -12.81
CA ASN A 44 3.05 -8.77 -14.18
C ASN A 44 1.91 -8.47 -15.18
N GLY A 45 0.83 -7.80 -14.75
CA GLY A 45 -0.27 -7.37 -15.62
C GLY A 45 -1.31 -8.44 -15.92
N ALA A 46 -1.35 -9.55 -15.16
CA ALA A 46 -2.40 -10.55 -15.31
C ALA A 46 -3.78 -9.96 -14.98
N ARG A 47 -4.79 -10.26 -15.81
CA ARG A 47 -6.16 -9.73 -15.65
C ARG A 47 -6.96 -10.61 -14.70
N PHE A 48 -7.59 -10.00 -13.70
CA PHE A 48 -8.51 -10.67 -12.78
C PHE A 48 -9.91 -10.07 -12.91
N GLU A 49 -10.93 -10.92 -12.99
CA GLU A 49 -12.34 -10.53 -12.89
C GLU A 49 -12.97 -11.22 -11.67
N ARG A 50 -13.58 -10.45 -10.76
CA ARG A 50 -14.18 -10.97 -9.52
C ARG A 50 -13.23 -11.92 -8.75
N SER A 51 -11.95 -11.55 -8.68
CA SER A 51 -10.87 -12.32 -8.04
C SER A 51 -10.49 -13.64 -8.73
N VAL A 52 -11.00 -13.92 -9.93
CA VAL A 52 -10.62 -15.06 -10.76
C VAL A 52 -9.66 -14.60 -11.84
N LEU A 53 -8.55 -15.32 -12.02
CA LEU A 53 -7.60 -15.06 -13.10
C LEU A 53 -8.30 -15.34 -14.44
N VAL A 54 -8.35 -14.33 -15.31
CA VAL A 54 -8.84 -14.47 -16.69
C VAL A 54 -7.62 -14.71 -17.56
N GLU A 55 -7.42 -15.96 -17.96
CA GLU A 55 -6.49 -16.25 -19.04
C GLU A 55 -7.05 -15.61 -20.31
N ARG A 56 -6.22 -14.86 -21.05
CA ARG A 56 -6.56 -14.56 -22.44
C ARG A 56 -6.68 -15.93 -23.11
N GLU A 57 -7.83 -16.22 -23.72
CA GLU A 57 -7.83 -17.19 -24.82
C GLU A 57 -6.64 -16.78 -25.68
N ARG A 58 -5.62 -17.65 -25.75
CA ARG A 58 -4.58 -17.50 -26.76
C ARG A 58 -5.33 -17.24 -28.05
N GLU A 59 -4.86 -16.29 -28.85
CA GLU A 59 -5.19 -16.29 -30.26
C GLU A 59 -5.07 -17.74 -30.76
N ALA A 60 -6.22 -18.41 -30.89
CA ALA A 60 -6.43 -19.41 -31.91
C ALA A 60 -6.61 -18.61 -33.20
N ALA A 61 -5.56 -17.89 -33.58
CA ALA A 61 -5.39 -17.33 -34.90
C ALA A 61 -4.56 -18.35 -35.67
N ALA A 62 -5.14 -18.75 -36.80
CA ALA A 62 -4.71 -19.78 -37.74
C ALA A 62 -3.30 -19.57 -38.31
#